data_AF-A0A7W0SKS0-F1
#
_entry.id   AF-A0A7W0SKS0-F1
#
_cell.length_a   1.000
_cell.length_b   1.000
_cell.length_c   1.000
_cell.angle_alpha   90.00
_cell.angle_beta   90.00
_cell.angle_gamma   90.00
#
_symmetry.space_group_name_H-M   'P 1'
#
loop_
_entity.id
_entity.type
_entity.pdbx_description
1 polymer ?
#
loop_
_entity_poly.entity_id
_entity_poly.type
_entity_poly.pdbx_seq_one_letter_code
_entity_poly.pdbx_strand_id
1 'polypeptide(L)'
;MDPALSSATAPPAYLDATRDNASLRAFLHGLPGVDQVGAEARVATLATRSIKTTAKAWAIDTAIGLIDLTTLEGADTPGKVASLCAKARRPDPSDPSCPSTAAVCVYGDLVPYAVEALKGTDIHIAAVATAFPSGRASREVKITDVQDAVRAGADEIDMVIDRGAFLSGRYADVFAEIVAVKQACGTAHL
;
A
#
# COMPACT_ATOMS: atom_id res chain seq x y z
N MET A 1 27.21 -9.04 15.80
CA MET A 1 26.44 -8.59 16.98
C MET A 1 25.17 -7.99 16.40
N ASP A 2 24.04 -8.68 16.52
CA ASP A 2 22.79 -8.17 15.97
C ASP A 2 22.44 -6.87 16.70
N PRO A 3 22.25 -5.74 16.00
CA PRO A 3 21.85 -4.51 16.65
C PRO A 3 20.46 -4.75 17.27
N ALA A 4 20.33 -4.45 18.57
CA ALA A 4 19.05 -4.46 19.23
C ALA A 4 18.09 -3.53 18.48
N LEU A 5 16.90 -4.04 18.14
CA LEU A 5 15.83 -3.20 17.62
C LEU A 5 15.43 -2.24 18.74
N SER A 6 15.38 -0.93 18.45
CA SER A 6 14.95 0.05 19.44
C SER A 6 13.54 -0.31 19.92
N SER A 7 13.43 -0.66 21.20
CA SER A 7 12.18 -1.15 21.83
C SER A 7 11.10 -0.09 21.97
N ALA A 8 11.37 1.16 21.57
CA ALA A 8 10.53 2.30 21.88
C ALA A 8 9.28 2.48 20.98
N THR A 9 9.08 1.62 19.97
CA THR A 9 8.03 1.83 18.95
C THR A 9 7.09 0.66 18.69
N ALA A 10 7.31 -0.51 19.29
CA ALA A 10 6.41 -1.65 19.09
C ALA A 10 5.24 -1.64 20.10
N PRO A 11 4.00 -1.98 19.69
CA PRO A 11 2.91 -2.16 20.64
C PRO A 11 3.26 -3.20 21.71
N PRO A 12 2.73 -3.10 22.95
CA PRO A 12 3.09 -3.99 24.05
C PRO A 12 3.01 -5.48 23.72
N ALA A 13 2.05 -5.88 22.90
CA ALA A 13 1.84 -7.26 22.46
C ALA A 13 3.00 -7.84 21.61
N TYR A 14 3.89 -6.99 21.07
CA TYR A 14 4.96 -7.40 20.16
C TYR A 14 6.37 -7.13 20.69
N LEU A 15 6.52 -6.58 21.90
CA LEU A 15 7.82 -6.21 22.46
C LEU A 15 8.80 -7.38 22.49
N ASP A 16 8.35 -8.58 22.89
CA ASP A 16 9.19 -9.78 22.94
C ASP A 16 9.61 -10.26 21.55
N ALA A 17 8.70 -10.15 20.58
CA ALA A 17 8.94 -10.53 19.19
C ALA A 17 9.94 -9.58 18.52
N THR A 18 9.95 -8.29 18.88
CA THR A 18 10.78 -7.27 18.23
C THR A 18 12.06 -6.94 19.00
N ARG A 19 12.56 -7.80 19.90
CA ARG A 19 13.80 -7.51 20.66
C ARG A 19 15.05 -7.56 19.79
N ASP A 20 15.14 -8.60 18.96
CA ASP A 20 16.27 -8.88 18.08
C ASP A 20 15.80 -9.68 16.86
N ASN A 21 16.71 -9.88 15.90
CA ASN A 21 16.40 -10.60 14.67
C ASN A 21 16.00 -12.06 14.94
N ALA A 22 16.58 -12.71 15.95
CA ALA A 22 16.29 -14.10 16.29
C ALA A 22 14.86 -14.27 16.83
N SER A 23 14.46 -13.39 17.74
CA SER A 23 13.10 -13.35 18.32
C SER A 23 12.06 -13.03 17.24
N LEU A 24 12.36 -12.06 16.36
CA LEU A 24 11.46 -11.68 15.27
C LEU A 24 11.31 -12.80 14.25
N ARG A 25 12.42 -13.47 13.91
CA ARG A 25 12.42 -14.66 13.06
C ARG A 25 11.59 -15.78 13.67
N ALA A 26 11.78 -16.09 14.95
CA ALA A 26 11.03 -17.14 15.65
C ALA A 26 9.53 -16.82 15.66
N PHE A 27 9.17 -15.56 15.92
CA PHE A 27 7.78 -15.10 15.86
C PHE A 27 7.18 -15.29 14.46
N LEU A 28 7.83 -14.77 13.42
CA LEU A 28 7.33 -14.82 12.03
C LEU A 28 7.17 -16.26 11.52
N HIS A 29 8.11 -17.16 11.83
CA HIS A 29 8.00 -18.57 11.44
C HIS A 29 7.09 -19.39 12.36
N GLY A 30 6.74 -18.87 13.53
CA GLY A 30 5.77 -19.46 14.45
C GLY A 30 4.32 -19.07 14.14
N LEU A 31 4.09 -18.14 13.20
CA LEU A 31 2.74 -17.78 12.77
C LEU A 31 2.04 -18.98 12.13
N PRO A 32 0.74 -19.18 12.38
CA PRO A 32 -0.01 -20.26 11.77
C PRO A 32 0.02 -20.10 10.24
N GLY A 33 0.20 -21.22 9.54
CA GLY A 33 0.07 -21.26 8.10
C GLY A 33 -1.36 -20.93 7.66
N VAL A 34 -1.53 -20.67 6.36
CA VAL A 34 -2.85 -20.46 5.77
C VAL A 34 -3.62 -21.77 5.77
N ASP A 35 -4.84 -21.77 6.34
CA ASP A 35 -5.80 -22.87 6.21
C ASP A 35 -6.38 -22.89 4.79
N GLN A 36 -5.61 -23.47 3.87
CA GLN A 36 -5.97 -23.58 2.47
C GLN A 36 -7.28 -24.36 2.28
N VAL A 37 -7.45 -25.48 2.98
CA VAL A 37 -8.64 -26.34 2.86
C VAL A 37 -9.89 -25.59 3.31
N GLY A 38 -9.84 -24.89 4.45
CA GLY A 38 -10.94 -24.08 4.92
C GLY A 38 -11.27 -22.92 3.98
N ALA A 39 -10.25 -22.27 3.40
CA ALA A 39 -10.46 -21.21 2.41
C ALA A 39 -11.15 -21.76 1.14
N GLU A 40 -10.66 -22.86 0.58
CA GLU A 40 -11.22 -23.52 -0.60
C GLU A 40 -12.64 -24.00 -0.36
N ALA A 41 -12.91 -24.61 0.80
CA ALA A 41 -14.25 -25.06 1.16
C ALA A 41 -15.24 -23.89 1.23
N ARG A 42 -14.85 -22.77 1.88
CA ARG A 42 -15.68 -21.56 1.93
C ARG A 42 -15.98 -21.01 0.53
N VAL A 43 -14.97 -20.92 -0.33
CA VAL A 43 -15.14 -20.48 -1.73
C VAL A 43 -16.07 -21.41 -2.49
N ALA A 44 -15.89 -22.74 -2.36
CA ALA A 44 -16.74 -23.72 -3.02
C ALA A 44 -18.21 -23.58 -2.60
N THR A 45 -18.50 -23.28 -1.32
CA THR A 45 -19.89 -23.06 -0.88
C THR A 45 -20.55 -21.88 -1.59
N LEU A 46 -19.82 -20.82 -1.91
CA LEU A 46 -20.34 -19.66 -2.62
C LEU A 46 -20.71 -19.98 -4.07
N ALA A 47 -20.06 -20.99 -4.67
CA ALA A 47 -20.33 -21.43 -6.04
C ALA A 47 -21.57 -22.33 -6.18
N THR A 48 -22.12 -22.86 -5.08
CA THR A 48 -23.24 -23.83 -5.12
C THR A 48 -24.60 -23.20 -5.44
N ARG A 49 -24.71 -21.87 -5.43
CA ARG A 49 -25.98 -21.16 -5.67
C ARG A 49 -25.78 -19.85 -6.40
N SER A 50 -26.82 -19.42 -7.12
CA SER A 50 -26.83 -18.10 -7.74
C SER A 50 -26.83 -16.99 -6.69
N ILE A 51 -25.94 -16.02 -6.86
CA ILE A 51 -25.91 -14.78 -6.08
C ILE A 51 -27.01 -13.86 -6.60
N LYS A 52 -27.78 -13.24 -5.69
CA LYS A 52 -28.82 -12.28 -6.04
C LYS A 52 -28.22 -11.11 -6.81
N THR A 53 -28.92 -10.61 -7.83
CA THR A 53 -28.46 -9.48 -8.65
C THR A 53 -28.10 -8.26 -7.81
N THR A 54 -28.88 -7.94 -6.78
CA THR A 54 -28.59 -6.83 -5.87
C THR A 54 -27.29 -7.00 -5.08
N ALA A 55 -26.97 -8.23 -4.66
CA ALA A 55 -25.71 -8.52 -3.98
C ALA A 55 -24.51 -8.43 -4.94
N LYS A 56 -24.70 -8.78 -6.22
CA LYS A 56 -23.66 -8.60 -7.26
C LYS A 56 -23.40 -7.11 -7.51
N ALA A 57 -24.44 -6.30 -7.65
CA ALA A 57 -24.32 -4.85 -7.84
C ALA A 57 -23.57 -4.22 -6.66
N TRP A 58 -24.02 -4.48 -5.43
CA TRP A 58 -23.32 -4.02 -4.23
C TRP A 58 -21.85 -4.44 -4.19
N ALA A 59 -21.55 -5.69 -4.56
CA ALA A 59 -20.17 -6.19 -4.57
C ALA A 59 -19.30 -5.49 -5.62
N ILE A 60 -19.86 -5.16 -6.79
CA ILE A 60 -19.16 -4.40 -7.84
C ILE A 60 -18.90 -2.97 -7.35
N ASP A 61 -19.90 -2.28 -6.80
CA ASP A 61 -19.74 -0.93 -6.27
C ASP A 61 -18.71 -0.90 -5.14
N THR A 62 -18.75 -1.89 -4.25
CA THR A 62 -17.77 -2.06 -3.18
C THR A 62 -16.38 -2.29 -3.75
N ALA A 63 -16.23 -3.14 -4.77
CA ALA A 63 -14.94 -3.38 -5.40
C ALA A 63 -14.39 -2.08 -6.03
N ILE A 64 -15.22 -1.30 -6.71
CA ILE A 64 -14.83 0.00 -7.30
C ILE A 64 -14.34 0.96 -6.21
N GLY A 65 -15.10 1.10 -5.12
CA GLY A 65 -14.74 1.95 -3.98
C GLY A 65 -13.55 1.49 -3.15
N LEU A 66 -12.94 0.34 -3.47
CA LEU A 66 -11.72 -0.19 -2.84
C LEU A 66 -10.52 -0.18 -3.79
N ILE A 67 -10.66 0.38 -4.99
CA ILE A 67 -9.57 0.44 -5.99
C ILE A 67 -8.69 1.66 -5.74
N ASP A 68 -7.37 1.44 -5.82
CA ASP A 68 -6.39 2.48 -6.08
C ASP A 68 -6.07 2.47 -7.58
N LEU A 69 -6.67 3.41 -8.31
CA LEU A 69 -6.55 3.41 -9.76
C LEU A 69 -5.15 3.87 -10.14
N THR A 70 -4.37 2.98 -10.72
CA THR A 70 -2.91 3.12 -10.76
C THR A 70 -2.38 3.43 -12.17
N THR A 71 -1.39 4.31 -12.27
CA THR A 71 -0.48 4.40 -13.42
C THR A 71 0.95 4.56 -12.91
N LEU A 72 1.83 3.63 -13.31
CA LEU A 72 3.23 3.57 -12.88
C LEU A 72 4.14 3.24 -14.07
N GLU A 73 3.84 3.78 -15.23
CA GLU A 73 4.66 3.64 -16.43
C GLU A 73 5.75 4.72 -16.46
N GLY A 74 6.96 4.36 -16.89
CA GLY A 74 8.05 5.34 -17.04
C GLY A 74 7.81 6.42 -18.11
N ALA A 75 6.73 6.29 -18.88
CA ALA A 75 6.28 7.28 -19.87
C ALA A 75 5.06 8.11 -19.37
N ASP A 76 4.71 8.01 -18.09
CA ASP A 76 3.61 8.77 -17.52
C ASP A 76 3.88 10.28 -17.60
N THR A 77 2.82 11.02 -17.89
CA THR A 77 2.86 12.48 -18.06
C THR A 77 1.76 13.11 -17.22
N PRO A 78 1.85 14.42 -16.93
CA PRO A 78 0.77 15.15 -16.27
C PRO A 78 -0.60 14.95 -16.94
N GLY A 79 -0.65 14.91 -18.28
CA GLY A 79 -1.90 14.68 -19.01
C GLY A 79 -2.46 13.26 -18.83
N LYS A 80 -1.59 12.26 -18.71
CA LYS A 80 -2.02 10.88 -18.43
C LYS A 80 -2.54 10.75 -17.00
N VAL A 81 -1.89 11.40 -16.03
CA VAL A 81 -2.36 11.46 -14.64
C VAL A 81 -3.70 12.19 -14.55
N ALA A 82 -3.88 13.32 -15.24
CA ALA A 82 -5.18 13.99 -15.29
C ALA A 82 -6.29 13.08 -15.87
N SER A 83 -5.97 12.31 -16.91
CA SER A 83 -6.89 11.33 -17.51
C SER A 83 -7.23 10.18 -16.55
N LEU A 84 -6.23 9.70 -15.78
CA LEU A 84 -6.42 8.70 -14.73
C LEU A 84 -7.36 9.24 -13.63
N CYS A 85 -7.12 10.46 -13.16
CA CYS A 85 -7.94 11.12 -12.14
C CYS A 85 -9.39 11.37 -12.60
N ALA A 86 -9.60 11.63 -13.90
CA ALA A 86 -10.94 11.73 -14.46
C ALA A 86 -11.68 10.37 -14.42
N LYS A 87 -10.98 9.27 -14.69
CA LYS A 87 -11.53 7.91 -14.58
C LYS A 87 -11.78 7.50 -13.14
N ALA A 88 -10.89 7.85 -12.21
CA ALA A 88 -11.05 7.60 -10.78
C ALA A 88 -12.35 8.23 -10.24
N ARG A 89 -12.65 9.46 -10.66
CA ARG A 89 -13.90 10.15 -10.33
C ARG A 89 -15.15 9.51 -10.91
N ARG A 90 -15.06 8.96 -12.12
CA ARG A 90 -16.20 8.42 -12.84
C ARG A 90 -15.80 7.13 -13.56
N PRO A 91 -15.67 6.01 -12.82
CA PRO A 91 -15.20 4.75 -13.37
C PRO A 91 -16.13 4.20 -14.46
N ASP A 92 -17.44 4.37 -14.28
CA ASP A 92 -18.44 4.13 -15.33
C ASP A 92 -19.11 5.45 -15.75
N PRO A 93 -18.76 6.01 -16.92
CA PRO A 93 -19.41 7.20 -17.42
C PRO A 93 -20.88 7.01 -17.81
N SER A 94 -21.34 5.78 -18.04
CA SER A 94 -22.73 5.49 -18.43
C SER A 94 -23.68 5.38 -17.24
N ASP A 95 -23.16 5.14 -16.03
CA ASP A 95 -23.93 4.98 -14.80
C ASP A 95 -23.55 6.07 -13.76
N PRO A 96 -24.40 7.08 -13.54
CA PRO A 96 -24.17 8.12 -12.53
C PRO A 96 -24.17 7.62 -11.08
N SER A 97 -24.66 6.39 -10.81
CA SER A 97 -24.66 5.80 -9.47
C SER A 97 -23.38 5.04 -9.14
N CYS A 98 -22.53 4.79 -10.14
CA CYS A 98 -21.23 4.17 -9.97
C CYS A 98 -20.34 5.00 -9.02
N PRO A 99 -19.78 4.42 -7.95
CA PRO A 99 -18.94 5.16 -7.01
C PRO A 99 -17.59 5.53 -7.64
N SER A 100 -16.92 6.53 -7.05
CA SER A 100 -15.51 6.81 -7.35
C SER A 100 -14.60 5.73 -6.78
N THR A 101 -13.36 5.67 -7.27
CA THR A 101 -12.31 4.84 -6.68
C THR A 101 -11.84 5.41 -5.34
N ALA A 102 -11.18 4.58 -4.52
CA ALA A 102 -10.66 5.00 -3.21
C ALA A 102 -9.51 5.99 -3.37
N ALA A 103 -8.56 5.66 -4.25
CA ALA A 103 -7.40 6.48 -4.52
C ALA A 103 -7.01 6.47 -6.00
N VAL A 104 -6.00 7.27 -6.32
CA VAL A 104 -5.11 7.06 -7.45
C VAL A 104 -3.70 6.76 -6.95
N CYS A 105 -2.96 5.90 -7.64
CA CYS A 105 -1.56 5.61 -7.33
C CYS A 105 -0.65 6.02 -8.49
N VAL A 106 0.37 6.85 -8.20
CA VAL A 106 1.30 7.46 -9.17
C VAL A 106 2.75 7.48 -8.65
N TYR A 107 3.70 7.87 -9.50
CA TYR A 107 5.06 8.21 -9.04
C TYR A 107 5.06 9.52 -8.24
N GLY A 108 5.99 9.64 -7.29
CA GLY A 108 6.10 10.78 -6.37
C GLY A 108 6.22 12.15 -7.07
N ASP A 109 6.92 12.23 -8.20
CA ASP A 109 7.07 13.47 -8.99
C ASP A 109 5.77 13.91 -9.69
N LEU A 110 4.82 12.98 -9.84
CA LEU A 110 3.52 13.22 -10.47
C LEU A 110 2.42 13.57 -9.47
N VAL A 111 2.66 13.43 -8.17
CA VAL A 111 1.71 13.74 -7.08
C VAL A 111 1.10 15.13 -7.22
N PRO A 112 1.86 16.23 -7.47
CA PRO A 112 1.26 17.57 -7.55
C PRO A 112 0.19 17.71 -8.64
N TYR A 113 0.33 16.95 -9.74
CA TYR A 113 -0.67 16.95 -10.81
C TYR A 113 -1.92 16.15 -10.44
N ALA A 114 -1.77 15.06 -9.68
CA ALA A 114 -2.89 14.32 -9.11
C ALA A 114 -3.64 15.18 -8.08
N VAL A 115 -2.93 15.92 -7.21
CA VAL A 115 -3.51 16.87 -6.24
C VAL A 115 -4.36 17.92 -6.93
N GLU A 116 -3.81 18.60 -7.93
CA GLU A 116 -4.56 19.63 -8.65
C GLU A 116 -5.74 19.02 -9.39
N ALA A 117 -5.55 17.86 -10.04
CA ALA A 117 -6.62 17.19 -10.74
C ALA A 117 -7.74 16.79 -9.77
N LEU A 118 -7.45 16.18 -8.62
CA LEU A 118 -8.42 15.62 -7.66
C LEU A 118 -8.96 16.62 -6.63
N LYS A 119 -8.62 17.90 -6.75
CA LYS A 119 -9.09 18.95 -5.85
C LYS A 119 -10.61 18.95 -5.68
N GLY A 120 -11.06 18.97 -4.43
CA GLY A 120 -12.48 18.97 -4.07
C GLY A 120 -13.17 17.62 -4.18
N THR A 121 -12.41 16.53 -4.32
CA THR A 121 -12.91 15.15 -4.21
C THR A 121 -12.40 14.50 -2.93
N ASP A 122 -13.02 13.39 -2.54
CA ASP A 122 -12.57 12.55 -1.42
C ASP A 122 -11.67 11.39 -1.88
N ILE A 123 -11.14 11.46 -3.11
CA ILE A 123 -10.25 10.43 -3.67
C ILE A 123 -8.82 10.68 -3.18
N HIS A 124 -8.23 9.68 -2.54
CA HIS A 124 -6.87 9.76 -2.01
C HIS A 124 -5.79 9.72 -3.09
N ILE A 125 -4.60 10.19 -2.75
CA ILE A 125 -3.44 10.16 -3.62
C ILE A 125 -2.35 9.31 -2.97
N ALA A 126 -2.18 8.10 -3.48
CA ALA A 126 -1.07 7.22 -3.14
C ALA A 126 0.13 7.50 -4.06
N ALA A 127 1.33 7.43 -3.48
CA ALA A 127 2.57 7.52 -4.24
C ALA A 127 3.46 6.32 -3.96
N VAL A 128 3.94 5.65 -5.02
CA VAL A 128 5.02 4.68 -4.83
C VAL A 128 6.31 5.40 -4.45
N ALA A 129 7.02 4.85 -3.47
CA ALA A 129 8.26 5.41 -2.96
C ALA A 129 9.28 4.30 -2.63
N THR A 130 10.37 4.68 -1.97
CA THR A 130 11.44 3.79 -1.50
C THR A 130 12.16 3.06 -2.64
N ALA A 131 12.40 3.79 -3.75
CA ALA A 131 13.04 3.27 -4.96
C ALA A 131 12.25 2.16 -5.68
N PHE A 132 10.92 2.31 -5.73
CA PHE A 132 10.05 1.50 -6.57
C PHE A 132 10.53 1.45 -8.04
N PRO A 133 10.38 0.31 -8.76
CA PRO A 133 9.86 -0.98 -8.28
C PRO A 133 10.94 -1.86 -7.64
N SER A 134 12.20 -1.44 -7.68
CA SER A 134 13.33 -2.29 -7.28
C SER A 134 13.43 -2.46 -5.77
N GLY A 135 13.19 -1.38 -5.00
CA GLY A 135 13.51 -1.27 -3.59
C GLY A 135 15.02 -1.17 -3.31
N ARG A 136 15.84 -0.90 -4.34
CA ARG A 136 17.31 -1.00 -4.30
C ARG A 136 17.96 0.39 -4.30
N ALA A 137 17.94 1.02 -3.14
CA ALA A 137 18.66 2.25 -2.86
C ALA A 137 19.15 2.24 -1.40
N SER A 138 20.00 3.20 -1.03
CA SER A 138 20.34 3.39 0.39
C SER A 138 19.09 3.79 1.18
N ARG A 139 19.08 3.48 2.48
CA ARG A 139 17.98 3.87 3.36
C ARG A 139 17.75 5.38 3.35
N GLU A 140 18.80 6.19 3.30
CA GLU A 140 18.71 7.64 3.20
C GLU A 140 17.93 8.09 1.96
N VAL A 141 18.28 7.55 0.78
CA VAL A 141 17.56 7.87 -0.47
C VAL A 141 16.09 7.49 -0.36
N LYS A 142 15.79 6.31 0.20
CA LYS A 142 14.40 5.86 0.40
C LYS A 142 13.60 6.80 1.31
N ILE A 143 14.22 7.30 2.38
CA ILE A 143 13.56 8.23 3.31
C ILE A 143 13.32 9.59 2.64
N THR A 144 14.30 10.10 1.89
CA THR A 144 14.13 11.36 1.14
C THR A 144 13.02 11.24 0.10
N ASP A 145 12.97 10.13 -0.65
CA ASP A 145 11.91 9.83 -1.63
C ASP A 145 10.50 9.90 -1.00
N VAL A 146 10.33 9.27 0.18
CA VAL A 146 9.08 9.33 0.95
C VAL A 146 8.75 10.76 1.38
N GLN A 147 9.72 11.49 1.94
CA GLN A 147 9.52 12.88 2.39
C GLN A 147 9.15 13.80 1.23
N ASP A 148 9.73 13.59 0.05
CA ASP A 148 9.45 14.38 -1.14
C ASP A 148 8.03 14.10 -1.66
N ALA A 149 7.59 12.84 -1.71
CA ALA A 149 6.22 12.48 -2.08
C ALA A 149 5.18 13.04 -1.09
N VAL A 150 5.43 12.96 0.22
CA VAL A 150 4.54 13.57 1.24
C VAL A 150 4.50 15.09 1.10
N ARG A 151 5.66 15.74 0.89
CA ARG A 151 5.72 17.20 0.68
C ARG A 151 4.97 17.63 -0.58
N ALA A 152 4.95 16.77 -1.60
CA ALA A 152 4.21 16.99 -2.83
C ALA A 152 2.69 16.84 -2.67
N GLY A 153 2.23 16.28 -1.54
CA GLY A 153 0.81 16.17 -1.18
C GLY A 153 0.23 14.76 -1.28
N ALA A 154 1.05 13.70 -1.20
CA ALA A 154 0.54 12.34 -1.13
C ALA A 154 -0.17 12.09 0.21
N ASP A 155 -1.35 11.49 0.16
CA ASP A 155 -2.10 11.02 1.32
C ASP A 155 -1.56 9.68 1.83
N GLU A 156 -1.00 8.87 0.93
CA GLU A 156 -0.52 7.52 1.18
C GLU A 156 0.81 7.25 0.46
N ILE A 157 1.65 6.40 1.06
CA ILE A 157 2.93 5.96 0.52
C ILE A 157 2.94 4.45 0.33
N ASP A 158 3.13 4.01 -0.90
CA ASP A 158 3.31 2.59 -1.25
C ASP A 158 4.80 2.26 -1.24
N MET A 159 5.27 1.64 -0.15
CA MET A 159 6.69 1.29 0.01
C MET A 159 7.06 -0.07 -0.61
N VAL A 160 8.30 -0.17 -1.07
CA VAL A 160 9.01 -1.41 -1.41
C VAL A 160 10.06 -1.70 -0.35
N ILE A 161 9.80 -2.74 0.45
CA ILE A 161 10.74 -3.22 1.47
C ILE A 161 12.08 -3.66 0.86
N ASP A 162 13.17 -3.67 1.65
CA ASP A 162 14.40 -4.36 1.28
C ASP A 162 14.19 -5.88 1.19
N ARG A 163 13.79 -6.33 -0.01
CA ARG A 163 13.61 -7.75 -0.35
C ARG A 163 14.90 -8.55 -0.15
N GLY A 164 16.07 -7.95 -0.33
CA GLY A 164 17.35 -8.63 -0.14
C GLY A 164 17.58 -8.96 1.33
N ALA A 165 17.29 -8.01 2.23
CA ALA A 165 17.31 -8.25 3.68
C ALA A 165 16.26 -9.30 4.08
N PHE A 166 15.02 -9.18 3.59
CA PHE A 166 13.95 -10.12 3.88
C PHE A 166 14.31 -11.56 3.48
N LEU A 167 14.71 -11.78 2.24
CA LEU A 167 15.01 -13.11 1.70
C LEU A 167 16.27 -13.74 2.32
N SER A 168 17.20 -12.93 2.84
CA SER A 168 18.38 -13.41 3.58
C SER A 168 18.12 -13.59 5.08
N GLY A 169 16.88 -13.41 5.55
CA GLY A 169 16.49 -13.61 6.94
C GLY A 169 16.91 -12.50 7.89
N ARG A 170 17.28 -11.32 7.36
CA ARG A 170 17.56 -10.11 8.13
C ARG A 170 16.28 -9.30 8.35
N TYR A 171 15.33 -9.87 9.09
CA TYR A 171 14.02 -9.26 9.35
C TYR A 171 14.10 -8.00 10.21
N ALA A 172 15.07 -7.92 11.12
CA ALA A 172 15.29 -6.71 11.92
C ALA A 172 15.64 -5.50 11.04
N ASP A 173 16.44 -5.69 9.98
CA ASP A 173 16.78 -4.61 9.04
C ASP A 173 15.52 -4.11 8.31
N VAL A 174 14.66 -5.03 7.85
CA VAL A 174 13.39 -4.71 7.19
C VAL A 174 12.44 -3.99 8.13
N PHE A 175 12.27 -4.49 9.35
CA PHE A 175 11.46 -3.85 10.38
C PHE A 175 11.95 -2.43 10.66
N ALA A 176 13.26 -2.26 10.85
CA ALA A 176 13.84 -0.96 11.12
C ALA A 176 13.65 0.02 9.95
N GLU A 177 13.73 -0.46 8.70
CA GLU A 177 13.43 0.33 7.50
C GLU A 177 11.95 0.77 7.50
N ILE A 178 11.00 -0.14 7.70
CA ILE A 178 9.56 0.15 7.75
C ILE A 178 9.24 1.19 8.83
N VAL A 179 9.81 1.04 10.03
CA VAL A 179 9.60 2.01 11.13
C VAL A 179 10.07 3.41 10.75
N ALA A 180 11.24 3.54 10.10
CA ALA A 180 11.71 4.86 9.68
C ALA A 180 10.92 5.43 8.50
N VAL A 181 10.49 4.59 7.57
CA VAL A 181 9.58 5.01 6.49
C VAL A 181 8.27 5.52 7.10
N LYS A 182 7.69 4.80 8.07
CA LYS A 182 6.48 5.25 8.77
C LYS A 182 6.65 6.58 9.46
N GLN A 183 7.79 6.78 10.12
CA GLN A 183 8.12 8.07 10.74
C GLN A 183 8.25 9.18 9.69
N ALA A 184 8.83 8.89 8.53
CA ALA A 184 8.98 9.84 7.44
C ALA A 184 7.65 10.21 6.76
N CYS A 185 6.66 9.30 6.76
CA CYS A 185 5.32 9.57 6.25
C CYS A 185 4.58 10.66 7.04
N GLY A 186 4.91 10.87 8.33
CA GLY A 186 4.21 11.82 9.18
C GLY A 186 2.73 11.45 9.32
N THR A 187 1.84 12.30 8.81
CA THR A 187 0.39 12.05 8.80
C THR A 187 -0.09 11.22 7.62
N ALA A 188 0.72 11.06 6.57
CA ALA A 188 0.38 10.21 5.45
C ALA A 188 0.26 8.74 5.88
N HIS A 189 -0.66 8.02 5.24
CA HIS A 189 -0.77 6.59 5.40
C HIS A 189 0.48 5.90 4.85
N LEU A 190 0.83 4.80 5.50
CA LEU A 190 1.83 3.81 5.08
C LEU A 190 1.24 2.46 5.43
#